data_AF-A0A066YQW2-F1
#
_entry.id   AF-A0A066YQW2-F1
#
_cell.length_a   1.000
_cell.length_b   1.000
_cell.length_c   1.000
_cell.angle_alpha   90.00
_cell.angle_beta   90.00
_cell.angle_gamma   90.00
#
_symmetry.space_group_name_H-M   'P 1'
#
loop_
_entity.id
_entity.type
_entity.pdbx_description
1 polymer ?
#
loop_
_entity_poly.entity_id
_entity_poly.type
_entity_poly.pdbx_seq_one_letter_code
_entity_poly.pdbx_strand_id
1 'polypeptide(L)'
;MRIRNRRATTGPQETSGGRARRALLAGGAALLALAAQFTAGAPAAHAASAAACAASPSAANCDGADAAADGGTCLNDAFVVRSYPIVPRYDSNYGGGPAAVKVELWWSPRCQSNWGRVVSTGYSGYATVFVWRQADGAHQAYRHWLDSSGYWGAFYTDMLYSPGASEACADDAASWGGCGPWV
;
A
#
# COMPACT_ATOMS: atom_id res chain seq x y z
N MET A 1 -20.07 27.70 -25.75
CA MET A 1 -20.48 26.33 -25.38
C MET A 1 -21.25 26.41 -24.06
N ARG A 2 -22.57 26.18 -24.05
CA ARG A 2 -23.46 26.42 -22.89
C ARG A 2 -23.69 25.13 -22.11
N ILE A 3 -23.37 25.16 -20.82
CA ILE A 3 -23.64 24.09 -19.84
C ILE A 3 -25.12 24.20 -19.42
N ARG A 4 -25.87 23.09 -19.49
CA ARG A 4 -27.24 22.99 -18.95
C ARG A 4 -27.27 21.95 -17.82
N ASN A 5 -27.49 22.44 -16.61
CA ASN A 5 -27.85 21.64 -15.42
C ASN A 5 -29.23 21.01 -15.60
N ARG A 6 -29.37 19.71 -15.32
CA ARG A 6 -30.67 19.06 -15.05
C ARG A 6 -30.71 18.60 -13.61
N ARG A 7 -31.59 19.25 -12.84
CA ARG A 7 -32.05 18.84 -11.52
C ARG A 7 -33.28 17.95 -11.73
N ALA A 8 -33.27 16.73 -11.20
CA ALA A 8 -34.42 15.83 -11.22
C ALA A 8 -35.00 15.67 -9.81
N THR A 9 -36.30 15.85 -9.76
CA THR A 9 -37.25 15.93 -8.66
C THR A 9 -37.38 14.65 -7.83
N THR A 10 -37.38 14.84 -6.50
CA THR A 10 -37.94 13.93 -5.50
C THR A 10 -39.46 13.95 -5.56
N GLY A 11 -40.09 12.77 -5.54
CA GLY A 11 -41.53 12.60 -5.34
C GLY A 11 -41.80 11.75 -4.09
N PRO A 12 -42.82 12.06 -3.28
CA PRO A 12 -43.22 11.24 -2.15
C PRO A 12 -44.24 10.17 -2.60
N GLN A 13 -44.09 8.95 -2.11
CA GLN A 13 -45.19 7.97 -2.12
C GLN A 13 -45.61 7.67 -0.68
N GLU A 14 -46.83 8.10 -0.39
CA GLU A 14 -47.60 7.84 0.81
C GLU A 14 -48.65 6.78 0.42
N THR A 15 -48.65 5.62 1.09
CA THR A 15 -49.75 4.64 1.01
C THR A 15 -50.16 4.16 2.39
N SER A 16 -51.18 4.85 2.91
CA SER A 16 -52.36 4.34 3.61
C SER A 16 -52.35 2.89 4.15
N GLY A 17 -52.24 2.79 5.48
CA GLY A 17 -53.30 2.23 6.35
C GLY A 17 -53.98 0.91 6.00
N GLY A 18 -53.58 -0.16 6.69
CA GLY A 18 -54.35 -1.39 6.88
C GLY A 18 -54.45 -1.75 8.36
N ARG A 19 -55.67 -1.66 8.92
CA ARG A 19 -55.99 -2.04 10.31
C ARG A 19 -56.04 -3.56 10.48
N ALA A 20 -55.69 -3.96 11.70
CA ALA A 20 -56.13 -5.15 12.43
C ALA A 20 -55.49 -6.50 12.05
N ARG A 21 -54.72 -7.04 12.98
CA ARG A 21 -55.19 -8.15 13.83
C ARG A 21 -54.27 -8.30 15.05
N ARG A 22 -54.86 -8.10 16.23
CA ARG A 22 -54.35 -8.59 17.50
C ARG A 22 -54.40 -10.11 17.45
N ALA A 23 -53.27 -10.79 17.60
CA ALA A 23 -53.25 -12.19 18.03
C ALA A 23 -51.86 -12.58 18.55
N LEU A 24 -51.85 -13.00 19.81
CA LEU A 24 -50.94 -13.97 20.41
C LEU A 24 -49.50 -13.52 20.68
N LEU A 25 -49.38 -12.71 21.75
CA LEU A 25 -48.29 -12.79 22.71
C LEU A 25 -48.32 -14.18 23.39
N ALA A 26 -47.43 -15.09 23.03
CA ALA A 26 -46.92 -16.15 23.91
C ALA A 26 -45.83 -16.96 23.20
N GLY A 27 -44.63 -16.98 23.77
CA GLY A 27 -43.61 -17.99 23.46
C GLY A 27 -42.54 -17.54 22.46
N GLY A 28 -41.54 -16.80 22.93
CA GLY A 28 -40.38 -16.46 22.10
C GLY A 28 -39.23 -15.78 22.82
N ALA A 29 -39.11 -15.93 24.14
CA ALA A 29 -38.08 -15.24 24.92
C ALA A 29 -36.77 -16.03 25.08
N ALA A 30 -36.58 -17.15 24.36
CA ALA A 30 -35.45 -18.06 24.58
C ALA A 30 -34.44 -18.16 23.42
N LEU A 31 -34.60 -17.43 22.32
CA LEU A 31 -33.72 -17.53 21.14
C LEU A 31 -32.85 -16.30 20.87
N LEU A 32 -32.97 -15.23 21.66
CA LEU A 32 -32.17 -14.00 21.48
C LEU A 32 -30.87 -13.97 22.31
N ALA A 33 -30.64 -14.94 23.19
CA ALA A 33 -29.43 -15.00 24.02
C ALA A 33 -28.22 -15.63 23.31
N LEU A 34 -28.38 -16.21 22.11
CA LEU A 34 -27.31 -16.91 21.38
C LEU A 34 -26.72 -16.11 20.20
N ALA A 35 -27.13 -14.84 20.01
CA ALA A 35 -26.56 -13.98 18.96
C ALA A 35 -25.46 -13.03 19.50
N ALA A 36 -25.29 -12.92 20.82
CA ALA A 36 -24.34 -11.99 21.43
C ALA A 36 -22.92 -12.57 21.62
N GLN A 37 -22.69 -13.84 21.28
CA GLN A 37 -21.38 -14.50 21.48
C GLN A 37 -20.46 -14.46 20.26
N PHE A 38 -20.92 -13.96 19.11
CA PHE A 38 -20.14 -13.93 17.87
C PHE A 38 -19.59 -12.55 17.50
N THR A 39 -19.61 -11.58 18.42
CA THR A 39 -18.67 -10.45 18.37
C THR A 39 -17.42 -10.79 19.17
N ALA A 40 -16.86 -11.99 18.96
CA ALA A 40 -15.44 -12.18 19.20
C ALA A 40 -14.76 -11.23 18.21
N GLY A 41 -14.38 -10.05 18.69
CA GLY A 41 -13.70 -9.04 17.88
C GLY A 41 -12.60 -9.76 17.11
N ALA A 42 -12.66 -9.67 15.78
CA ALA A 42 -11.63 -10.21 14.93
C ALA A 42 -10.30 -9.77 15.55
N PRO A 43 -9.35 -10.68 15.81
CA PRO A 43 -8.09 -10.34 16.45
C PRO A 43 -7.56 -9.13 15.69
N ALA A 44 -7.30 -8.04 16.42
CA ALA A 44 -6.72 -6.85 15.83
C ALA A 44 -5.52 -7.32 15.02
N ALA A 45 -5.59 -7.11 13.70
CA ALA A 45 -4.48 -7.46 12.81
C ALA A 45 -3.27 -6.74 13.40
N HIS A 46 -2.36 -7.52 14.01
CA HIS A 46 -1.15 -6.95 14.54
C HIS A 46 -0.46 -6.31 13.35
N ALA A 47 -0.06 -5.05 13.51
CA ALA A 47 0.73 -4.38 12.49
C ALA A 47 1.91 -5.31 12.14
N ALA A 48 2.06 -5.60 10.85
CA ALA A 48 3.15 -6.41 10.36
C ALA A 48 4.47 -5.81 10.88
N SER A 49 5.35 -6.67 11.41
CA SER A 49 6.67 -6.26 11.90
C SER A 49 7.73 -7.03 11.16
N ALA A 50 8.91 -6.43 10.97
CA ALA A 50 10.01 -7.11 10.30
C ALA A 50 10.46 -8.35 11.07
N ALA A 51 10.40 -8.31 12.41
CA ALA A 51 10.68 -9.47 13.25
C ALA A 51 9.66 -10.61 13.08
N ALA A 52 8.36 -10.32 13.10
CA ALA A 52 7.32 -11.33 12.90
C ALA A 52 7.37 -11.91 11.47
N CYS A 53 7.61 -11.05 10.49
CA CYS A 53 7.79 -11.44 9.09
C CYS A 53 8.98 -12.40 8.94
N ALA A 54 10.14 -12.07 9.52
CA ALA A 54 11.31 -12.93 9.47
C ALA A 54 11.10 -14.28 10.18
N ALA A 55 10.35 -14.31 11.28
CA ALA A 55 10.08 -15.52 12.05
C ALA A 55 9.08 -16.46 11.35
N SER A 56 8.07 -15.90 10.68
CA SER A 56 7.04 -16.66 9.96
C SER A 56 6.57 -15.88 8.73
N PRO A 57 7.31 -15.98 7.60
CA PRO A 57 6.98 -15.22 6.39
C PRO A 57 5.59 -15.58 5.86
N SER A 58 4.71 -14.59 5.80
CA SER A 58 3.37 -14.69 5.20
C SER A 58 2.85 -13.29 4.89
N ALA A 59 1.86 -13.19 4.00
CA ALA A 59 1.20 -11.92 3.72
C ALA A 59 0.70 -11.25 5.00
N ALA A 60 0.10 -12.02 5.92
CA ALA A 60 -0.42 -11.50 7.19
C ALA A 60 0.66 -10.94 8.14
N ASN A 61 1.90 -11.44 8.04
CA ASN A 61 2.99 -11.03 8.94
C ASN A 61 3.93 -9.99 8.32
N CYS A 62 3.91 -9.85 7.00
CA CYS A 62 4.91 -9.09 6.25
C CYS A 62 4.34 -7.91 5.46
N ASP A 63 3.11 -8.03 4.93
CA ASP A 63 2.52 -6.94 4.14
C ASP A 63 2.32 -5.70 5.04
N GLY A 64 2.93 -4.58 4.67
CA GLY A 64 2.84 -3.33 5.44
C GLY A 64 3.90 -3.17 6.53
N ALA A 65 4.83 -4.12 6.71
CA ALA A 65 5.93 -3.97 7.64
C ALA A 65 7.05 -3.10 7.05
N ASP A 66 7.64 -2.20 7.83
CA ASP A 66 8.85 -1.47 7.42
C ASP A 66 10.06 -2.42 7.37
N ALA A 67 10.71 -2.52 6.21
CA ALA A 67 11.88 -3.38 6.03
C ALA A 67 13.06 -2.98 6.94
N ALA A 68 13.18 -1.69 7.28
CA ALA A 68 14.23 -1.13 8.13
C ALA A 68 13.91 -1.21 9.63
N ALA A 69 12.67 -1.55 10.00
CA ALA A 69 12.29 -1.75 11.40
C ALA A 69 13.01 -2.95 12.03
N ASP A 70 12.93 -3.04 13.35
CA ASP A 70 13.50 -4.15 14.14
C ASP A 70 14.98 -4.42 13.82
N GLY A 71 15.75 -3.33 13.69
CA GLY A 71 17.18 -3.39 13.38
C GLY A 71 17.50 -3.84 11.95
N GLY A 72 16.55 -3.75 11.02
CA GLY A 72 16.75 -4.15 9.63
C GLY A 72 16.81 -5.66 9.44
N THR A 73 16.11 -6.43 10.27
CA THR A 73 16.15 -7.91 10.23
C THR A 73 15.85 -8.47 8.84
N CYS A 74 14.93 -7.83 8.10
CA CYS A 74 14.60 -8.19 6.72
C CYS A 74 15.56 -7.64 5.67
N LEU A 75 16.33 -6.58 5.97
CA LEU A 75 17.40 -6.07 5.11
C LEU A 75 18.62 -6.99 5.08
N ASN A 76 18.84 -7.75 6.15
CA ASN A 76 19.91 -8.73 6.22
C ASN A 76 19.70 -9.82 5.15
N ASP A 77 20.75 -10.06 4.34
CA ASP A 77 20.75 -10.98 3.19
C ASP A 77 19.79 -10.58 2.05
N ALA A 78 19.19 -9.39 2.14
CA ALA A 78 18.41 -8.84 1.05
C ALA A 78 19.32 -8.31 -0.06
N PHE A 79 18.81 -8.31 -1.28
CA PHE A 79 19.56 -7.83 -2.44
C PHE A 79 18.68 -7.04 -3.40
N VAL A 80 19.34 -6.20 -4.21
CA VAL A 80 18.69 -5.47 -5.29
C VAL A 80 18.39 -6.45 -6.43
N VAL A 81 17.11 -6.64 -6.71
CA VAL A 81 16.62 -7.42 -7.87
C VAL A 81 16.77 -6.61 -9.15
N ARG A 82 16.41 -5.33 -9.08
CA ARG A 82 16.44 -4.43 -10.23
C ARG A 82 16.61 -2.99 -9.80
N SER A 83 17.21 -2.16 -10.66
CA SER A 83 17.41 -0.75 -10.41
C SER A 83 17.09 0.09 -11.63
N TYR A 84 16.46 1.25 -11.39
CA TYR A 84 16.05 2.21 -12.41
C TYR A 84 16.52 3.63 -12.04
N PRO A 85 17.22 4.34 -12.93
CA PRO A 85 17.48 5.75 -12.72
C PRO A 85 16.22 6.57 -13.00
N ILE A 86 15.89 7.51 -12.13
CA ILE A 86 14.97 8.60 -12.45
C ILE A 86 15.83 9.79 -12.91
N VAL A 87 15.55 10.25 -14.12
CA VAL A 87 16.14 11.46 -14.69
C VAL A 87 15.01 12.50 -14.75
N PRO A 88 15.01 13.52 -13.88
CA PRO A 88 13.97 14.55 -13.87
C PRO A 88 13.89 15.22 -15.24
N ARG A 89 12.73 15.18 -15.90
CA ARG A 89 12.56 15.73 -17.26
C ARG A 89 12.44 17.25 -17.31
N TYR A 90 12.04 17.90 -16.21
CA TYR A 90 11.62 19.31 -16.21
C TYR A 90 12.17 20.16 -15.05
N ASP A 91 13.13 19.66 -14.28
CA ASP A 91 13.71 20.47 -13.21
C ASP A 91 14.81 21.41 -13.75
N SER A 92 14.41 22.66 -13.97
CA SER A 92 15.31 23.75 -14.41
C SER A 92 16.40 24.09 -13.38
N ASN A 93 16.26 23.69 -12.11
CA ASN A 93 17.28 23.94 -11.09
C ASN A 93 18.47 22.97 -11.17
N TYR A 94 18.30 21.83 -11.86
CA TYR A 94 19.34 20.79 -11.98
C TYR A 94 19.85 20.57 -13.40
N GLY A 95 19.41 21.40 -14.34
CA GLY A 95 20.05 21.55 -15.66
C GLY A 95 20.15 20.28 -16.51
N GLY A 96 19.28 19.28 -16.31
CA GLY A 96 19.33 18.02 -17.05
C GLY A 96 20.69 17.31 -16.92
N GLY A 97 20.94 16.68 -15.77
CA GLY A 97 22.21 16.02 -15.44
C GLY A 97 22.11 14.49 -15.31
N PRO A 98 23.18 13.81 -14.83
CA PRO A 98 23.16 12.37 -14.52
C PRO A 98 22.07 12.04 -13.48
N ALA A 99 21.60 10.78 -13.47
CA ALA A 99 20.46 10.31 -12.67
C ALA A 99 20.41 10.95 -11.26
N ALA A 100 19.32 11.66 -10.96
CA ALA A 100 19.17 12.47 -9.76
C ALA A 100 18.56 11.67 -8.59
N VAL A 101 17.87 10.59 -8.94
CA VAL A 101 17.33 9.59 -8.01
C VAL A 101 17.51 8.21 -8.65
N LYS A 102 17.70 7.20 -7.83
CA LYS A 102 17.68 5.79 -8.26
C LYS A 102 16.64 5.04 -7.45
N VAL A 103 15.84 4.22 -8.11
CA VAL A 103 14.88 3.33 -7.46
C VAL A 103 15.30 1.89 -7.65
N GLU A 104 15.28 1.14 -6.56
CA GLU A 104 15.70 -0.24 -6.48
C GLU A 104 14.52 -1.10 -6.01
N LEU A 105 14.26 -2.21 -6.70
CA LEU A 105 13.47 -3.31 -6.17
C LEU A 105 14.38 -4.18 -5.32
N TRP A 106 14.04 -4.36 -4.06
CA TRP A 106 14.75 -5.22 -3.12
C TRP A 106 13.94 -6.48 -2.82
N TRP A 107 14.65 -7.58 -2.60
CA TRP A 107 14.10 -8.87 -2.19
C TRP A 107 14.85 -9.41 -0.97
N SER A 108 14.11 -9.95 0.00
CA SER A 108 14.67 -10.70 1.13
C SER A 108 14.32 -12.18 1.03
N PRO A 109 15.31 -13.09 0.88
CA PRO A 109 15.06 -14.52 1.02
C PRO A 109 14.54 -14.91 2.42
N ARG A 110 14.97 -14.16 3.46
CA ARG A 110 14.56 -14.41 4.85
C ARG A 110 13.09 -14.08 5.08
N CYS A 111 12.68 -12.89 4.65
CA CYS A 111 11.33 -12.39 4.88
C CYS A 111 10.35 -12.71 3.74
N GLN A 112 10.85 -13.36 2.66
CA GLN A 112 10.12 -13.65 1.44
C GLN A 112 9.27 -12.47 0.95
N SER A 113 9.83 -11.27 1.06
CA SER A 113 9.13 -10.02 0.78
C SER A 113 9.96 -9.13 -0.14
N ASN A 114 9.24 -8.37 -0.97
CA ASN A 114 9.78 -7.32 -1.82
C ASN A 114 9.46 -5.95 -1.23
N TRP A 115 10.30 -4.96 -1.51
CA TRP A 115 10.01 -3.56 -1.25
C TRP A 115 10.80 -2.67 -2.21
N GLY A 116 10.38 -1.41 -2.29
CA GLY A 116 11.04 -0.41 -3.10
C GLY A 116 11.99 0.38 -2.23
N ARG A 117 13.16 0.71 -2.75
CA ARG A 117 14.10 1.64 -2.12
C ARG A 117 14.38 2.78 -3.07
N VAL A 118 14.19 4.01 -2.60
CA VAL A 118 14.53 5.23 -3.32
C VAL A 118 15.80 5.79 -2.71
N VAL A 119 16.79 6.08 -3.55
CA VAL A 119 18.07 6.66 -3.14
C VAL A 119 18.24 8.00 -3.86
N SER A 120 18.36 9.09 -3.11
CA SER A 120 18.71 10.39 -3.68
C SER A 120 20.19 10.42 -4.03
N THR A 121 20.52 10.87 -5.24
CA THR A 121 21.90 11.09 -5.71
C THR A 121 22.21 12.58 -5.89
N GLY A 122 21.49 13.43 -5.14
CA GLY A 122 21.64 14.90 -5.16
C GLY A 122 20.37 15.67 -5.51
N TYR A 123 19.21 15.00 -5.58
CA TYR A 123 17.92 15.60 -5.91
C TYR A 123 17.17 16.08 -4.67
N SER A 124 16.53 17.25 -4.80
CA SER A 124 15.49 17.73 -3.89
C SER A 124 14.12 17.66 -4.56
N GLY A 125 13.18 16.90 -4.00
CA GLY A 125 11.83 16.85 -4.53
C GLY A 125 11.05 15.64 -4.04
N TYR A 126 9.79 15.55 -4.43
CA TYR A 126 9.00 14.36 -4.14
C TYR A 126 9.43 13.20 -5.03
N ALA A 127 9.61 12.04 -4.43
CA ALA A 127 9.70 10.77 -5.14
C ALA A 127 8.65 9.82 -4.60
N THR A 128 8.00 9.10 -5.50
CA THR A 128 7.06 8.03 -5.19
C THR A 128 7.59 6.73 -5.75
N VAL A 129 7.59 5.70 -4.92
CA VAL A 129 7.92 4.34 -5.32
C VAL A 129 6.71 3.46 -5.11
N PHE A 130 6.48 2.58 -6.07
CA PHE A 130 5.39 1.61 -6.07
C PHE A 130 5.98 0.21 -6.23
N VAL A 131 5.47 -0.74 -5.46
CA VAL A 131 5.80 -2.16 -5.60
C VAL A 131 4.51 -2.93 -5.77
N TRP A 132 4.47 -3.80 -6.77
CA TRP A 132 3.30 -4.61 -7.14
C TRP A 132 3.64 -6.09 -7.04
N ARG A 133 2.82 -6.83 -6.29
CA ARG A 133 2.81 -8.29 -6.29
C ARG A 133 1.98 -8.77 -7.47
N GLN A 134 2.61 -9.49 -8.39
CA GLN A 134 1.97 -9.89 -9.64
C GLN A 134 0.89 -10.97 -9.44
N ALA A 135 1.00 -11.76 -8.37
CA ALA A 135 0.09 -12.88 -8.11
C ALA A 135 -1.36 -12.44 -7.83
N ASP A 136 -1.56 -11.31 -7.15
CA ASP A 136 -2.87 -10.83 -6.70
C ASP A 136 -3.10 -9.32 -6.93
N GLY A 137 -2.11 -8.60 -7.47
CA GLY A 137 -2.20 -7.17 -7.72
C GLY A 137 -2.11 -6.30 -6.45
N ALA A 138 -1.76 -6.88 -5.30
CA ALA A 138 -1.49 -6.09 -4.10
C ALA A 138 -0.31 -5.14 -4.38
N HIS A 139 -0.38 -3.92 -3.85
CA HIS A 139 0.68 -2.95 -4.02
C HIS A 139 0.95 -2.12 -2.77
N GLN A 140 2.20 -1.69 -2.65
CA GLN A 140 2.64 -0.70 -1.68
C GLN A 140 3.11 0.54 -2.42
N ALA A 141 2.76 1.71 -1.89
CA ALA A 141 3.17 2.99 -2.43
C ALA A 141 3.71 3.87 -1.31
N TYR A 142 4.90 4.43 -1.52
CA TYR A 142 5.48 5.36 -0.57
C TYR A 142 5.93 6.62 -1.28
N ARG A 143 5.45 7.77 -0.81
CA ARG A 143 5.81 9.09 -1.33
C ARG A 143 6.56 9.86 -0.26
N HIS A 144 7.76 10.32 -0.58
CA HIS A 144 8.59 11.07 0.34
C HIS A 144 9.25 12.27 -0.32
N TRP A 145 9.56 13.30 0.48
CA TRP A 145 10.38 14.41 0.04
C TRP A 145 11.85 14.05 0.22
N LEU A 146 12.58 13.97 -0.89
CA LEU A 146 14.03 13.83 -0.92
C LEU A 146 14.63 15.22 -0.74
N ASP A 147 15.60 15.35 0.16
CA ASP A 147 16.40 16.58 0.32
C ASP A 147 17.79 16.35 -0.30
N SER A 148 18.22 17.26 -1.19
CA SER A 148 19.54 17.24 -1.82
C SER A 148 20.72 17.34 -0.84
N SER A 149 20.49 17.87 0.37
CA SER A 149 21.50 17.86 1.44
C SER A 149 21.74 16.46 2.00
N GLY A 150 20.74 15.58 1.88
CA GLY A 150 20.81 14.15 2.20
C GLY A 150 21.32 13.33 1.04
N TYR A 151 22.52 13.64 0.54
CA TYR A 151 23.20 12.81 -0.46
C TYR A 151 23.23 11.35 0.04
N TRP A 152 22.74 10.41 -0.78
CA TRP A 152 22.58 8.99 -0.43
C TRP A 152 21.53 8.67 0.64
N GLY A 153 20.65 9.63 0.97
CA GLY A 153 19.45 9.38 1.74
C GLY A 153 18.60 8.31 1.06
N ALA A 154 18.26 7.27 1.81
CA ALA A 154 17.48 6.14 1.33
C ALA A 154 16.16 6.04 2.08
N PHE A 155 15.09 5.79 1.32
CA PHE A 155 13.76 5.56 1.86
C PHE A 155 13.21 4.26 1.31
N TYR A 156 12.45 3.56 2.13
CA TYR A 156 11.91 2.25 1.81
C TYR A 156 10.38 2.34 1.74
N THR A 157 9.75 1.61 0.82
CA THR A 157 8.33 1.28 0.99
C THR A 157 8.20 0.27 2.12
N ASP A 158 6.98 0.13 2.62
CA ASP A 158 6.61 -1.06 3.36
C ASP A 158 6.83 -2.31 2.51
N MET A 159 7.07 -3.42 3.19
CA MET A 159 7.25 -4.73 2.61
C MET A 159 5.94 -5.28 2.03
N LEU A 160 6.10 -6.10 1.01
CA LEU A 160 5.05 -6.85 0.36
C LEU A 160 5.54 -8.30 0.20
N TYR A 161 4.93 -9.22 0.95
CA TYR A 161 5.21 -10.65 0.90
C TYR A 161 4.97 -11.19 -0.50
N SER A 162 6.01 -11.68 -1.17
CA SER A 162 5.87 -12.22 -2.52
C SER A 162 7.00 -13.19 -2.83
N PRO A 163 6.91 -14.46 -2.39
CA PRO A 163 7.86 -15.52 -2.74
C PRO A 163 8.02 -15.79 -4.24
N GLY A 164 7.21 -15.17 -5.10
CA GLY A 164 7.34 -15.19 -6.55
C GLY A 164 7.46 -13.78 -7.17
N ALA A 165 7.36 -13.72 -8.49
CA ALA A 165 7.52 -12.51 -9.30
C ALA A 165 6.83 -11.27 -8.71
N SER A 166 7.57 -10.17 -8.67
CA SER A 166 7.11 -8.84 -8.23
C SER A 166 7.65 -7.78 -9.18
N GLU A 167 6.97 -6.64 -9.25
CA GLU A 167 7.37 -5.52 -10.09
C GLU A 167 7.56 -4.28 -9.23
N ALA A 168 8.61 -3.51 -9.50
CA ALA A 168 8.75 -2.17 -8.94
C ALA A 168 8.60 -1.13 -10.03
N CYS A 169 7.91 -0.07 -9.67
CA CYS A 169 7.75 1.14 -10.46
C CYS A 169 8.18 2.34 -9.63
N ALA A 170 8.63 3.39 -10.32
CA ALA A 170 8.96 4.65 -9.70
C ALA A 170 8.39 5.83 -10.49
N ASP A 171 7.96 6.86 -9.77
CA ASP A 171 7.44 8.10 -10.33
C ASP A 171 7.81 9.27 -9.41
N ASP A 172 8.34 10.38 -9.94
CA ASP A 172 8.64 11.59 -9.16
C ASP A 172 7.52 12.66 -9.22
N ALA A 173 6.31 12.25 -9.59
CA ALA A 173 5.12 13.04 -9.93
C ALA A 173 5.27 13.94 -11.18
N ALA A 174 6.48 14.14 -11.70
CA ALA A 174 6.76 14.92 -12.92
C ALA A 174 7.23 14.04 -14.09
N SER A 175 7.74 12.85 -13.79
CA SER A 175 8.43 11.93 -14.68
C SER A 175 8.16 10.49 -14.24
N TRP A 176 7.72 9.66 -15.17
CA TRP A 176 7.71 8.21 -14.96
C TRP A 176 9.16 7.68 -15.00
N GLY A 177 9.63 7.16 -13.87
CA GLY A 177 10.96 6.54 -13.72
C GLY A 177 11.06 5.15 -14.36
N GLY A 178 9.92 4.60 -14.79
CA GLY A 178 9.79 3.28 -15.40
C GLY A 178 9.33 2.21 -14.42
N CYS A 179 9.06 1.04 -14.97
CA CYS A 179 8.73 -0.17 -14.22
C CYS A 179 9.53 -1.33 -14.76
N GLY A 180 9.65 -2.39 -13.96
CA GLY A 180 9.68 -3.68 -14.61
C GLY A 180 9.73 -4.89 -13.70
N PRO A 181 9.33 -6.03 -14.28
CA PRO A 181 9.07 -7.23 -13.54
C PRO A 181 10.38 -7.91 -13.11
N TRP A 182 10.32 -8.52 -11.95
CA TRP A 182 11.15 -9.66 -11.59
C TRP A 182 10.60 -10.88 -12.32
N VAL A 183 11.38 -11.41 -13.27
CA VAL A 183 11.12 -12.68 -13.98
C VAL A 183 12.07 -13.75 -13.48
#